data_AF-A0A497QS78-F1
#
_entry.id   AF-A0A497QS78-F1
#
_cell.length_a   1.000
_cell.length_b   1.000
_cell.length_c   1.000
_cell.angle_alpha   90.00
_cell.angle_beta   90.00
_cell.angle_gamma   90.00
#
_symmetry.space_group_name_H-M   'P 1'
#
loop_
_entity.id
_entity.type
_entity.pdbx_description
1 polymer ?
#
loop_
_entity_poly.entity_id
_entity_poly.type
_entity_poly.pdbx_seq_one_letter_code
_entity_poly.pdbx_strand_id
1 'polypeptide(L)'
;MLSHDPSRSEIHQNLMKLLEIIQPLIKDECQKMLNSLCLQYAVQYLLLKIQHQEARNFHFLHNYLHGKYGYTFDDQETVLSYMMKTKMQQFLETQDFLLFDSYRLFLEHHGLITPHLLRNEMLTMKSDLELKFLMEPLGFSFESHETGDGTGALYIPVKKVRNRKEGLKFIHRLKKFANQPNKRVLYGFANHWVAVSYISEVDIDNPLIYYVDPMTSSVKQAGVEFLDESHRFYVFTRNRINYSKLWKNILEISKETVKIERKLQETHSVDKVLAARSEKNSKDALFSILNQESSKNQNHEDDWDVEIDFEFEDK
;
A
#
# COMPACT_ATOMS: atom_id res chain seq x y z
N MET A 1 5.34 16.00 -27.78
CA MET A 1 5.83 17.27 -27.18
C MET A 1 5.18 17.46 -25.81
N LEU A 2 5.79 16.93 -24.76
CA LEU A 2 5.41 17.26 -23.38
C LEU A 2 6.45 18.25 -22.90
N SER A 3 6.05 19.51 -22.73
CA SER A 3 6.89 20.54 -22.16
C SER A 3 7.47 20.06 -20.83
N HIS A 4 8.73 20.42 -20.55
CA HIS A 4 9.37 20.24 -19.25
C HIS A 4 8.59 21.05 -18.21
N ASP A 5 7.53 20.48 -17.64
CA ASP A 5 6.83 21.04 -16.49
C ASP A 5 7.80 21.04 -15.29
N PRO A 6 8.26 22.22 -14.82
CA PRO A 6 9.27 22.30 -13.76
C PRO A 6 8.84 21.62 -12.45
N SER A 7 7.53 21.55 -12.15
CA SER A 7 7.09 20.81 -10.95
C SER A 7 7.08 19.32 -11.12
N ARG A 8 7.01 18.80 -12.36
CA ARG A 8 7.19 17.37 -12.57
C ARG A 8 8.60 16.99 -12.12
N SER A 9 9.57 17.89 -12.33
CA SER A 9 10.91 17.78 -11.76
C SER A 9 10.90 17.88 -10.24
N GLU A 10 10.23 18.88 -9.65
CA GLU A 10 10.20 19.07 -8.19
C GLU A 10 9.52 17.91 -7.42
N ILE A 11 8.33 17.47 -7.84
CA ILE A 11 7.61 16.35 -7.22
C ILE A 11 8.46 15.08 -7.31
N HIS A 12 9.03 14.82 -8.49
CA HIS A 12 9.90 13.66 -8.69
C HIS A 12 11.14 13.74 -7.79
N GLN A 13 11.79 14.90 -7.70
CA GLN A 13 12.94 15.10 -6.81
C GLN A 13 12.58 14.89 -5.33
N ASN A 14 11.43 15.39 -4.88
CA ASN A 14 10.99 15.21 -3.50
C ASN A 14 10.68 13.74 -3.19
N LEU A 15 10.02 13.03 -4.12
CA LEU A 15 9.78 11.59 -3.98
C LEU A 15 11.07 10.77 -4.02
N MET A 16 12.05 11.15 -4.85
CA MET A 16 13.38 10.50 -4.87
C MET A 16 14.11 10.70 -3.54
N LYS A 17 14.09 11.92 -2.98
CA LYS A 17 14.66 12.18 -1.64
C LYS A 17 13.96 11.36 -0.55
N LEU A 18 12.63 11.27 -0.61
CA LEU A 18 11.88 10.43 0.33
C LEU A 18 12.24 8.94 0.15
N LEU A 19 12.38 8.48 -1.08
CA LEU A 19 12.83 7.13 -1.41
C LEU A 19 14.21 6.83 -0.81
N GLU A 20 15.18 7.73 -0.97
CA GLU A 20 16.50 7.63 -0.36
C GLU A 20 16.42 7.53 1.17
N ILE A 21 15.53 8.31 1.79
CA ILE A 21 15.32 8.28 3.24
C ILE A 21 14.77 6.93 3.69
N ILE A 22 13.78 6.35 2.99
CA ILE A 22 13.16 5.08 3.38
C ILE A 22 13.91 3.85 2.88
N GLN A 23 14.87 4.02 1.95
CA GLN A 23 15.66 2.93 1.38
C GLN A 23 16.26 1.97 2.42
N PRO A 24 16.76 2.42 3.60
CA PRO A 24 17.25 1.51 4.62
C PRO A 24 16.21 0.50 5.13
N LEU A 25 14.91 0.79 5.03
CA LEU A 25 13.82 -0.11 5.40
C LEU A 25 13.52 -1.15 4.31
N ILE A 26 13.73 -0.80 3.03
CA ILE A 26 13.29 -1.58 1.86
C ILE A 26 14.44 -1.99 0.93
N LYS A 27 15.68 -1.96 1.44
CA LYS A 27 16.90 -2.08 0.63
C LYS A 27 16.89 -3.33 -0.26
N ASP A 28 16.45 -4.46 0.28
CA ASP A 28 16.44 -5.74 -0.42
C ASP A 28 15.36 -5.82 -1.51
N GLU A 29 14.27 -5.08 -1.34
CA GLU A 29 13.17 -5.00 -2.31
C GLU A 29 13.54 -4.07 -3.48
N CYS A 30 14.14 -2.91 -3.20
CA CYS A 30 14.49 -1.93 -4.23
C CYS A 30 15.63 -2.39 -5.15
N GLN A 31 16.56 -3.22 -4.68
CA GLN A 31 17.70 -3.68 -5.49
C GLN A 31 17.31 -4.44 -6.76
N LYS A 32 16.11 -5.05 -6.76
CA LYS A 32 15.61 -5.89 -7.86
C LYS A 32 14.58 -5.19 -8.74
N MET A 33 14.21 -3.95 -8.43
CA MET A 33 13.08 -3.25 -9.04
C MET A 33 13.53 -2.07 -9.89
N LEU A 34 12.75 -1.75 -10.93
CA LEU A 34 12.91 -0.53 -11.70
C LEU A 34 12.69 0.70 -10.80
N ASN A 35 13.48 1.76 -10.96
CA ASN A 35 13.38 2.98 -10.15
C ASN A 35 11.96 3.57 -10.09
N SER A 36 11.19 3.48 -11.17
CA SER A 36 9.79 3.94 -11.22
C SER A 36 8.87 3.14 -10.29
N LEU A 37 9.14 1.84 -10.11
CA LEU A 37 8.42 0.99 -9.16
C LEU A 37 8.89 1.26 -7.73
N CYS A 38 10.17 1.58 -7.53
CA CYS A 38 10.68 1.99 -6.22
C CYS A 38 10.02 3.28 -5.70
N LEU A 39 9.67 4.22 -6.58
CA LEU A 39 8.92 5.42 -6.19
C LEU A 39 7.53 5.13 -5.60
N GLN A 40 6.94 3.98 -5.92
CA GLN A 40 5.66 3.59 -5.33
C GLN A 40 5.81 3.35 -3.82
N TYR A 41 6.95 2.84 -3.35
CA TYR A 41 7.23 2.71 -1.91
C TYR A 41 7.27 4.07 -1.20
N ALA A 42 7.87 5.09 -1.82
CA ALA A 42 7.89 6.45 -1.26
C ALA A 42 6.47 7.03 -1.15
N VAL A 43 5.66 6.82 -2.18
CA VAL A 43 4.25 7.23 -2.21
C VAL A 43 3.44 6.48 -1.14
N GLN A 44 3.61 5.17 -1.02
CA GLN A 44 2.90 4.36 -0.03
C GLN A 44 3.32 4.71 1.41
N TYR A 45 4.60 4.95 1.65
CA TYR A 45 5.10 5.39 2.95
C TYR A 45 4.45 6.72 3.34
N LEU A 46 4.44 7.69 2.42
CA LEU A 46 3.78 8.97 2.63
C LEU A 46 2.29 8.80 2.93
N LEU A 47 1.58 7.95 2.20
CA LEU A 47 0.17 7.69 2.40
C LEU A 47 -0.12 7.10 3.79
N LEU A 48 0.64 6.09 4.22
CA LEU A 48 0.49 5.51 5.56
C LEU A 48 0.76 6.53 6.67
N LYS A 49 1.71 7.46 6.47
CA LYS A 49 1.96 8.57 7.41
C LYS A 49 0.87 9.63 7.38
N ILE A 50 0.24 9.87 6.23
CA ILE A 50 -0.89 10.77 6.09
C ILE A 50 -2.07 10.29 6.92
N GLN A 51 -2.41 9.00 6.82
CA GLN A 51 -3.69 8.48 7.31
C GLN A 51 -3.70 8.11 8.79
N HIS A 52 -2.59 8.27 9.51
CA HIS A 52 -2.51 7.95 10.94
C HIS A 52 -2.25 9.25 11.71
N GLN A 53 -3.24 9.76 12.44
CA GLN A 53 -3.17 11.05 13.15
C GLN A 53 -2.02 11.07 14.15
N GLU A 54 -1.86 9.97 14.88
CA GLU A 54 -0.78 9.86 15.85
C GLU A 54 0.58 9.56 15.21
N ALA A 55 0.69 9.47 13.87
CA ALA A 55 1.96 9.24 13.20
C ALA A 55 3.00 10.21 13.76
N ARG A 56 4.02 9.64 14.40
CA ARG A 56 4.95 10.40 15.24
C ARG A 56 5.49 11.63 14.49
N ASN A 57 5.25 12.81 15.06
CA ASN A 57 5.66 14.11 14.52
C ASN A 57 4.99 14.55 13.19
N PHE A 58 4.05 13.78 12.62
CA PHE A 58 3.31 14.14 11.38
C PHE A 58 2.02 14.92 11.59
N HIS A 59 1.72 15.38 12.81
CA HIS A 59 0.53 16.19 13.13
C HIS A 59 0.34 17.41 12.21
N PHE A 60 1.42 18.00 11.68
CA PHE A 60 1.31 19.09 10.71
C PHE A 60 0.60 18.68 9.42
N LEU A 61 0.78 17.44 8.98
CA LEU A 61 0.19 16.89 7.76
C LEU A 61 -1.28 16.54 7.99
N HIS A 62 -1.59 15.97 9.18
CA HIS A 62 -2.97 15.82 9.64
C HIS A 62 -3.70 17.16 9.64
N ASN A 63 -3.17 18.18 10.32
CA ASN A 63 -3.78 19.50 10.40
C ASN A 63 -3.97 20.16 9.01
N TYR A 64 -3.00 19.95 8.11
CA TYR A 64 -3.09 20.43 6.73
C TYR A 64 -4.25 19.78 5.97
N LEU A 65 -4.41 18.46 6.08
CA LEU A 65 -5.45 17.72 5.36
C LEU A 65 -6.83 17.87 6.01
N HIS A 66 -6.91 17.84 7.33
CA HIS A 66 -8.14 18.17 8.07
C HIS A 66 -8.64 19.58 7.72
N GLY A 67 -7.75 20.57 7.59
CA GLY A 67 -8.12 21.91 7.13
C GLY A 67 -8.72 21.95 5.72
N LYS A 68 -8.51 20.93 4.88
CA LYS A 68 -9.07 20.82 3.53
C LYS A 68 -10.31 19.94 3.44
N TYR A 69 -10.33 18.82 4.15
CA TYR A 69 -11.34 17.78 4.02
C TYR A 69 -12.27 17.66 5.24
N GLY A 70 -11.94 18.34 6.35
CA GLY A 70 -12.70 18.32 7.59
C GLY A 70 -12.89 16.91 8.13
N TYR A 71 -14.08 16.64 8.68
CA TYR A 71 -14.44 15.35 9.27
C TYR A 71 -14.32 14.15 8.32
N THR A 72 -14.42 14.35 7.00
CA THR A 72 -14.18 13.27 6.03
C THR A 72 -12.77 12.67 6.16
N PHE A 73 -11.79 13.47 6.57
CA PHE A 73 -10.44 12.99 6.84
C PHE A 73 -10.38 12.14 8.11
N ASP A 74 -11.02 12.61 9.18
CA ASP A 74 -11.06 11.93 10.48
C ASP A 74 -11.83 10.59 10.39
N ASP A 75 -12.92 10.56 9.63
CA ASP A 75 -13.68 9.35 9.34
C ASP A 75 -12.82 8.32 8.60
N GLN A 76 -11.99 8.76 7.65
CA GLN A 76 -11.10 7.86 6.91
C GLN A 76 -10.04 7.22 7.79
N GLU A 77 -9.55 7.90 8.83
CA GLU A 77 -8.64 7.29 9.81
C GLU A 77 -9.33 6.18 10.60
N THR A 78 -10.59 6.41 10.99
CA THR A 78 -11.39 5.40 11.68
C THR A 78 -11.58 4.16 10.79
N VAL A 79 -11.88 4.37 9.51
CA VAL A 79 -11.98 3.31 8.50
C VAL A 79 -10.64 2.58 8.35
N LEU A 80 -9.53 3.32 8.22
CA LEU A 80 -8.20 2.72 8.10
C LEU A 80 -7.88 1.84 9.33
N SER A 81 -8.09 2.36 10.54
CA SER A 81 -7.83 1.65 11.78
C SER A 81 -8.63 0.35 11.86
N TYR A 82 -9.91 0.39 11.47
CA TYR A 82 -10.74 -0.80 11.38
C TYR A 82 -10.22 -1.81 10.35
N MET A 83 -9.84 -1.35 9.15
CA MET A 83 -9.29 -2.20 8.09
C MET A 83 -7.97 -2.86 8.52
N MET A 84 -7.08 -2.09 9.16
CA MET A 84 -5.79 -2.56 9.67
C MET A 84 -5.99 -3.61 10.78
N LYS A 85 -6.93 -3.39 11.71
CA LYS A 85 -7.29 -4.37 12.75
C LYS A 85 -7.86 -5.66 12.16
N THR A 86 -8.71 -5.54 11.14
CA THR A 86 -9.29 -6.70 10.45
C THR A 86 -8.19 -7.52 9.76
N LYS A 87 -7.28 -6.86 9.02
CA LYS A 87 -6.12 -7.52 8.41
C LYS A 87 -5.22 -8.18 9.46
N MET A 88 -4.94 -7.48 10.56
CA MET A 88 -4.16 -8.02 11.68
C MET A 88 -4.79 -9.30 12.24
N GLN A 89 -6.10 -9.29 12.51
CA GLN A 89 -6.82 -10.48 13.00
C GLN A 89 -6.77 -11.64 12.00
N GLN A 90 -6.94 -11.34 10.71
CA GLN A 90 -6.79 -12.35 9.66
C GLN A 90 -5.39 -12.98 9.66
N PHE A 91 -4.33 -12.19 9.81
CA PHE A 91 -2.96 -12.72 9.87
C PHE A 91 -2.70 -13.55 11.13
N LEU A 92 -3.35 -13.23 12.25
CA LEU A 92 -3.32 -14.06 13.45
C LEU A 92 -3.96 -15.44 13.18
N GLU A 93 -5.12 -15.46 12.54
CA GLU A 93 -5.85 -16.68 12.20
C GLU A 93 -5.09 -17.55 11.20
N THR A 94 -4.43 -16.94 10.22
CA THR A 94 -3.57 -17.66 9.25
C THR A 94 -2.16 -17.93 9.77
N GLN A 95 -1.87 -17.58 11.03
CA GLN A 95 -0.55 -17.73 11.67
C GLN A 95 0.60 -17.02 10.92
N ASP A 96 0.30 -15.96 10.16
CA ASP A 96 1.31 -15.08 9.59
C ASP A 96 1.75 -14.05 10.65
N PHE A 97 2.54 -14.52 11.62
CA PHE A 97 2.97 -13.70 12.75
C PHE A 97 3.82 -12.49 12.34
N LEU A 98 4.48 -12.56 11.19
CA LEU A 98 5.32 -11.48 10.69
C LEU A 98 4.48 -10.28 10.23
N LEU A 99 3.42 -10.55 9.46
CA LEU A 99 2.46 -9.52 9.09
C LEU A 99 1.62 -9.10 10.29
N PHE A 100 1.14 -10.02 11.12
CA PHE A 100 0.44 -9.68 12.36
C PHE A 100 1.21 -8.63 13.19
N ASP A 101 2.49 -8.90 13.51
CA ASP A 101 3.32 -7.97 14.29
C ASP A 101 3.52 -6.64 13.57
N SER A 102 3.63 -6.65 12.24
CA SER A 102 3.80 -5.42 11.45
C SER A 102 2.59 -4.49 11.53
N TYR A 103 1.38 -5.04 11.52
CA TYR A 103 0.14 -4.27 11.69
C TYR A 103 -0.08 -3.85 13.14
N ARG A 104 0.25 -4.74 14.09
CA ARG A 104 0.22 -4.41 15.52
C ARG A 104 1.13 -3.23 15.83
N LEU A 105 2.37 -3.25 15.34
CA LEU A 105 3.32 -2.14 15.54
C LEU A 105 2.82 -0.82 14.94
N PHE A 106 2.18 -0.87 13.78
CA PHE A 106 1.59 0.33 13.18
C PHE A 106 0.51 0.94 14.06
N LEU A 107 -0.41 0.11 14.57
CA LEU A 107 -1.55 0.54 15.38
C LEU A 107 -1.15 0.94 16.81
N GLU A 108 -0.26 0.19 17.46
CA GLU A 108 0.08 0.39 18.88
C GLU A 108 1.25 1.36 19.09
N HIS A 109 2.12 1.54 18.09
CA HIS A 109 3.30 2.40 18.20
C HIS A 109 3.21 3.61 17.26
N HIS A 110 2.04 4.24 17.20
CA HIS A 110 1.83 5.57 16.62
C HIS A 110 2.29 5.67 15.16
N GLY A 111 1.79 4.76 14.31
CA GLY A 111 2.03 4.76 12.87
C GLY A 111 3.43 4.29 12.46
N LEU A 112 4.06 3.39 13.23
CA LEU A 112 5.36 2.80 12.90
C LEU A 112 5.24 1.92 11.64
N ILE A 113 6.04 2.20 10.61
CA ILE A 113 6.00 1.45 9.34
C ILE A 113 7.15 0.43 9.28
N THR A 114 6.80 -0.85 9.21
CA THR A 114 7.74 -1.94 8.93
C THR A 114 7.85 -2.21 7.41
N PRO A 115 8.88 -2.94 6.94
CA PRO A 115 9.03 -3.24 5.52
C PRO A 115 7.91 -4.17 5.03
N HIS A 116 7.48 -5.11 5.88
CA HIS A 116 6.39 -6.04 5.57
C HIS A 116 5.04 -5.34 5.48
N LEU A 117 4.73 -4.42 6.42
CA LEU A 117 3.53 -3.58 6.32
C LEU A 117 3.57 -2.77 5.02
N LEU A 118 4.68 -2.08 4.77
CA LEU A 118 4.81 -1.20 3.61
C LEU A 118 4.64 -1.98 2.30
N ARG A 119 5.25 -3.17 2.19
CA ARG A 119 5.10 -4.07 1.05
C ARG A 119 3.69 -4.63 0.89
N ASN A 120 3.03 -4.99 1.99
CA ASN A 120 1.66 -5.54 1.90
C ASN A 120 0.66 -4.45 1.50
N GLU A 121 0.80 -3.26 2.06
CA GLU A 121 -0.07 -2.12 1.73
C GLU A 121 0.22 -1.56 0.33
N MET A 122 1.44 -1.71 -0.19
CA MET A 122 1.77 -1.44 -1.59
C MET A 122 0.89 -2.21 -2.58
N LEU A 123 0.47 -3.42 -2.23
CA LEU A 123 -0.39 -4.29 -3.06
C LEU A 123 -1.88 -4.13 -2.76
N THR A 124 -2.22 -3.31 -1.77
CA THR A 124 -3.62 -3.04 -1.42
C THR A 124 -4.18 -1.96 -2.33
N MET A 125 -5.38 -2.19 -2.86
CA MET A 125 -6.13 -1.17 -3.60
C MET A 125 -6.38 0.06 -2.71
N LYS A 126 -6.21 1.25 -3.28
CA LYS A 126 -6.54 2.51 -2.62
C LYS A 126 -7.98 2.93 -2.88
N SER A 127 -8.61 3.47 -1.86
CA SER A 127 -9.87 4.19 -1.93
C SER A 127 -9.72 5.52 -2.67
N ASP A 128 -10.84 6.11 -3.06
CA ASP A 128 -10.86 7.42 -3.69
C ASP A 128 -10.37 8.53 -2.74
N LEU A 129 -10.69 8.44 -1.45
CA LEU A 129 -10.21 9.37 -0.42
C LEU A 129 -8.70 9.30 -0.25
N GLU A 130 -8.11 8.11 -0.23
CA GLU A 130 -6.65 7.94 -0.17
C GLU A 130 -5.94 8.63 -1.33
N LEU A 131 -6.48 8.51 -2.54
CA LEU A 131 -5.93 9.21 -3.70
C LEU A 131 -6.07 10.72 -3.56
N LYS A 132 -7.22 11.22 -3.09
CA LYS A 132 -7.43 12.65 -2.83
C LYS A 132 -6.43 13.19 -1.82
N PHE A 133 -6.17 12.46 -0.74
CA PHE A 133 -5.21 12.88 0.29
C PHE A 133 -3.77 12.83 -0.21
N LEU A 134 -3.41 11.84 -1.00
CA LEU A 134 -2.08 11.71 -1.57
C LEU A 134 -1.77 12.81 -2.60
N MET A 135 -2.75 13.21 -3.41
CA MET A 135 -2.56 14.22 -4.46
C MET A 135 -2.28 15.62 -3.88
N GLU A 136 -2.77 15.90 -2.68
CA GLU A 136 -2.62 17.20 -2.02
C GLU A 136 -1.16 17.60 -1.74
N PRO A 137 -0.34 16.82 -1.02
CA PRO A 137 1.08 17.12 -0.84
C PRO A 137 1.86 17.08 -2.17
N LEU A 138 1.37 16.38 -3.19
CA LEU A 138 1.93 16.42 -4.55
C LEU A 138 1.56 17.70 -5.32
N GLY A 139 0.82 18.62 -4.70
CA GLY A 139 0.50 19.92 -5.26
C GLY A 139 -0.76 19.95 -6.11
N PHE A 140 -1.66 18.97 -5.94
CA PHE A 140 -2.88 18.85 -6.71
C PHE A 140 -4.10 18.77 -5.78
N SER A 141 -5.09 19.63 -6.01
CA SER A 141 -6.38 19.54 -5.31
C SER A 141 -7.44 18.88 -6.19
N PHE A 142 -8.28 18.09 -5.53
CA PHE A 142 -9.42 17.47 -6.17
C PHE A 142 -10.46 18.52 -6.60
N GLU A 143 -10.90 18.46 -7.86
CA GLU A 143 -11.99 19.27 -8.39
C GLU A 143 -13.28 18.48 -8.30
N SER A 144 -14.08 18.74 -7.26
CA SER A 144 -15.37 18.10 -7.10
C SER A 144 -16.32 18.54 -8.22
N HIS A 145 -16.99 17.57 -8.83
CA HIS A 145 -18.05 17.78 -9.80
C HIS A 145 -19.38 17.32 -9.20
N GLU A 146 -20.45 18.06 -9.47
CA GLU A 146 -21.79 17.67 -9.03
C GLU A 146 -22.18 16.35 -9.69
N THR A 147 -22.03 15.27 -8.92
CA THR A 147 -22.35 13.92 -9.32
C THR A 147 -23.31 13.34 -8.29
N GLY A 148 -24.37 12.66 -8.77
CA GLY A 148 -25.45 12.19 -7.90
C GLY A 148 -25.05 11.10 -6.91
N ASP A 149 -23.83 10.58 -7.00
CA ASP A 149 -23.27 9.55 -6.11
C ASP A 149 -22.39 10.11 -4.97
N GLY A 150 -22.21 11.43 -4.89
CA GLY A 150 -21.45 12.08 -3.83
C GLY A 150 -19.92 11.90 -3.91
N THR A 151 -19.40 11.15 -4.90
CA THR A 151 -17.96 10.91 -5.05
C THR A 151 -17.19 12.14 -5.55
N GLY A 152 -17.90 13.04 -6.25
CA GLY A 152 -17.36 14.20 -6.94
C GLY A 152 -16.69 13.86 -8.28
N ALA A 153 -16.63 12.58 -8.67
CA ALA A 153 -15.92 12.12 -9.85
C ALA A 153 -16.80 12.17 -11.10
N LEU A 154 -16.21 12.52 -12.24
CA LEU A 154 -16.94 12.44 -13.51
C LEU A 154 -17.23 10.98 -13.86
N TYR A 155 -18.48 10.68 -14.19
CA TYR A 155 -18.88 9.40 -14.75
C TYR A 155 -20.01 9.59 -15.78
N ILE A 156 -20.27 8.56 -16.57
CA ILE A 156 -21.41 8.52 -17.48
C ILE A 156 -22.53 7.66 -16.86
N PRO A 157 -23.72 8.22 -16.57
CA PRO A 157 -24.82 7.43 -16.00
C PRO A 157 -25.29 6.33 -16.96
N VAL A 158 -25.73 5.17 -16.46
CA VAL A 158 -26.17 3.99 -17.26
C VAL A 158 -27.14 4.36 -18.37
N LYS A 159 -28.13 5.21 -18.06
CA LYS A 159 -29.16 5.67 -19.00
C LYS A 159 -28.56 6.38 -20.23
N LYS A 160 -27.35 6.92 -20.10
CA LYS A 160 -26.62 7.69 -21.12
C LYS A 160 -25.48 6.92 -21.77
N VAL A 161 -24.97 5.85 -21.17
CA VAL A 161 -23.91 4.99 -21.72
C VAL A 161 -24.29 4.47 -23.11
N ARG A 162 -25.53 4.02 -23.28
CA ARG A 162 -26.03 3.49 -24.56
C ARG A 162 -26.30 4.56 -25.62
N ASN A 163 -26.24 5.84 -25.25
CA ASN A 163 -26.42 6.95 -26.17
C ASN A 163 -25.05 7.49 -26.61
N ARG A 164 -24.63 7.11 -27.82
CA ARG A 164 -23.34 7.52 -28.41
C ARG A 164 -23.10 9.03 -28.34
N LYS A 165 -24.14 9.87 -28.55
CA LYS A 165 -24.01 11.33 -28.49
C LYS A 165 -23.66 11.83 -27.09
N GLU A 166 -24.24 11.23 -26.05
CA GLU A 166 -23.92 11.57 -24.66
C GLU A 166 -22.53 11.06 -24.27
N GLY A 167 -22.13 9.87 -24.73
CA GLY A 167 -20.76 9.35 -24.60
C GLY A 167 -19.72 10.29 -25.20
N LEU A 168 -19.92 10.74 -26.44
CA LEU A 168 -19.03 11.69 -27.10
C LEU A 168 -18.95 13.04 -26.38
N LYS A 169 -20.08 13.56 -25.87
CA LYS A 169 -20.08 14.79 -25.04
C LYS A 169 -19.26 14.60 -23.76
N PHE A 170 -19.41 13.46 -23.10
CA PHE A 170 -18.64 13.13 -21.89
C PHE A 170 -17.13 13.09 -22.20
N ILE A 171 -16.74 12.41 -23.27
CA ILE A 171 -15.34 12.33 -23.69
C ILE A 171 -14.79 13.70 -24.08
N HIS A 172 -15.56 14.51 -24.79
CA HIS A 172 -15.14 15.87 -25.13
C HIS A 172 -14.91 16.72 -23.87
N ARG A 173 -15.75 16.57 -22.83
CA ARG A 173 -15.53 17.20 -21.52
C ARG A 173 -14.24 16.68 -20.86
N LEU A 174 -14.04 15.36 -20.83
CA LEU A 174 -12.85 14.74 -20.23
C LEU A 174 -11.56 15.20 -20.93
N LYS A 175 -11.59 15.26 -22.27
CA LYS A 175 -10.49 15.74 -23.11
C LYS A 175 -10.09 17.18 -22.79
N LYS A 176 -11.06 18.06 -22.53
CA LYS A 176 -10.77 19.44 -22.09
C LYS A 176 -9.94 19.47 -20.81
N PHE A 177 -10.11 18.51 -19.91
CA PHE A 177 -9.30 18.40 -18.70
C PHE A 177 -7.96 17.72 -18.96
N ALA A 178 -7.94 16.58 -19.67
CA ALA A 178 -6.72 15.83 -19.95
C ALA A 178 -5.67 16.64 -20.72
N ASN A 179 -6.10 17.56 -21.59
CA ASN A 179 -5.21 18.41 -22.39
C ASN A 179 -4.67 19.63 -21.64
N GLN A 180 -5.13 19.90 -20.41
CA GLN A 180 -4.64 21.03 -19.62
C GLN A 180 -3.38 20.64 -18.83
N PRO A 181 -2.25 21.36 -18.99
CA PRO A 181 -0.98 20.97 -18.36
C PRO A 181 -1.02 21.06 -16.83
N ASN A 182 -1.89 21.89 -16.27
CA ASN A 182 -2.12 22.03 -14.83
C ASN A 182 -3.17 21.06 -14.29
N LYS A 183 -3.73 20.16 -15.11
CA LYS A 183 -4.70 19.17 -14.66
C LYS A 183 -4.17 17.75 -14.81
N ARG A 184 -4.65 16.86 -13.96
CA ARG A 184 -4.42 15.41 -14.04
C ARG A 184 -5.76 14.73 -13.89
N VAL A 185 -5.93 13.64 -14.64
CA VAL A 185 -7.15 12.84 -14.59
C VAL A 185 -6.75 11.44 -14.17
N LEU A 186 -7.26 11.00 -13.02
CA LEU A 186 -7.19 9.60 -12.61
C LEU A 186 -8.45 8.89 -13.08
N TYR A 187 -8.26 7.76 -13.74
CA TYR A 187 -9.29 6.89 -14.23
C TYR A 187 -9.38 5.66 -13.33
N GLY A 188 -10.53 5.48 -12.69
CA GLY A 188 -10.89 4.33 -11.89
C GLY A 188 -11.82 3.41 -12.66
N PHE A 189 -11.50 2.13 -12.67
CA PHE A 189 -12.38 1.10 -13.20
C PHE A 189 -12.32 -0.14 -12.31
N ALA A 190 -13.50 -0.62 -11.90
CA ALA A 190 -13.64 -1.60 -10.83
C ALA A 190 -12.82 -1.22 -9.59
N ASN A 191 -11.67 -1.86 -9.42
CA ASN A 191 -10.77 -1.75 -8.28
C ASN A 191 -9.35 -1.29 -8.67
N HIS A 192 -9.20 -0.67 -9.84
CA HIS A 192 -7.91 -0.23 -10.36
C HIS A 192 -7.90 1.26 -10.69
N TRP A 193 -6.78 1.92 -10.40
CA TRP A 193 -6.59 3.35 -10.62
C TRP A 193 -5.41 3.60 -11.53
N VAL A 194 -5.64 4.31 -12.63
CA VAL A 194 -4.62 4.61 -13.63
C VAL A 194 -4.65 6.08 -14.00
N ALA A 195 -3.49 6.63 -14.36
CA ALA A 195 -3.43 8.00 -14.88
C ALA A 195 -3.81 8.00 -16.36
N VAL A 196 -4.76 8.87 -16.73
CA VAL A 196 -5.05 9.15 -18.14
C VAL A 196 -3.87 9.94 -18.71
N SER A 197 -3.26 9.40 -19.75
CA SER A 197 -2.12 10.00 -20.44
C SER A 197 -2.56 10.90 -21.58
N TYR A 198 -3.56 10.47 -22.34
CA TYR A 198 -4.01 11.14 -23.55
C TYR A 198 -5.40 10.64 -23.96
N ILE A 199 -6.17 11.45 -24.70
CA ILE A 199 -7.43 11.06 -25.31
C ILE A 199 -7.36 11.37 -26.80
N SER A 200 -7.60 10.36 -27.65
CA SER A 200 -7.37 10.41 -29.10
C SER A 200 -8.21 11.49 -29.80
N GLU A 201 -7.63 12.06 -30.87
CA GLU A 201 -8.34 12.95 -31.81
C GLU A 201 -8.52 12.32 -33.20
N VAL A 202 -7.95 11.14 -33.42
CA VAL A 202 -7.83 10.53 -34.76
C VAL A 202 -9.18 10.11 -35.32
N ASP A 203 -10.09 9.66 -34.44
CA ASP A 203 -11.46 9.33 -34.79
C ASP A 203 -12.41 10.06 -33.83
N ILE A 204 -13.02 11.15 -34.33
CA ILE A 204 -13.98 11.96 -33.57
C ILE A 204 -15.19 11.12 -33.16
N ASP A 205 -15.55 10.12 -33.96
CA ASP A 205 -16.69 9.27 -33.72
C ASP A 205 -16.35 8.10 -32.78
N ASN A 206 -15.07 7.72 -32.67
CA ASN A 206 -14.57 6.66 -31.78
C ASN A 206 -13.31 7.11 -30.99
N PRO A 207 -13.44 8.06 -30.04
CA PRO A 207 -12.29 8.52 -29.29
C PRO A 207 -11.80 7.44 -28.31
N LEU A 208 -10.48 7.31 -28.19
CA LEU A 208 -9.83 6.33 -27.31
C LEU A 208 -9.19 7.03 -26.10
N ILE A 209 -9.40 6.47 -24.91
CA ILE A 209 -8.74 6.91 -23.68
C ILE A 209 -7.46 6.10 -23.51
N TYR A 210 -6.31 6.76 -23.57
CA TYR A 210 -5.01 6.15 -23.31
C TYR A 210 -4.59 6.36 -21.86
N TYR A 211 -4.16 5.29 -21.22
CA TYR A 211 -3.68 5.31 -19.84
C TYR A 211 -2.45 4.41 -19.70
N VAL A 212 -1.63 4.70 -18.70
CA VAL A 212 -0.47 3.86 -18.35
C VAL A 212 -0.82 3.05 -17.12
N ASP A 213 -0.83 1.74 -17.28
CA ASP A 213 -0.99 0.82 -16.15
C ASP A 213 0.35 0.66 -15.43
N PRO A 214 0.46 1.06 -14.14
CA PRO A 214 1.71 0.96 -13.41
C PRO A 214 2.20 -0.48 -13.25
N MET A 215 1.33 -1.48 -13.41
CA MET A 215 1.69 -2.90 -13.31
C MET A 215 2.35 -3.45 -14.58
N THR A 216 1.99 -2.95 -15.77
CA THR A 216 2.45 -3.53 -17.03
C THR A 216 3.41 -2.63 -17.80
N SER A 217 3.59 -1.37 -17.38
CA SER A 217 4.42 -0.35 -18.05
C SER A 217 4.06 -0.05 -19.52
N SER A 218 3.01 -0.68 -20.05
CA SER A 218 2.48 -0.49 -21.39
C SER A 218 1.36 0.54 -21.39
N VAL A 219 1.27 1.31 -22.47
CA VAL A 219 0.13 2.17 -22.73
C VAL A 219 -1.04 1.27 -23.13
N LYS A 220 -2.13 1.35 -22.38
CA LYS A 220 -3.40 0.68 -22.68
C LYS A 220 -4.39 1.70 -23.22
N GLN A 221 -5.42 1.19 -23.89
CA GLN A 221 -6.49 2.01 -24.45
C GLN A 221 -7.86 1.47 -24.02
N ALA A 222 -8.80 2.36 -23.76
CA ALA A 222 -10.21 2.05 -23.53
C ALA A 222 -11.07 2.86 -24.52
N GLY A 223 -11.93 2.16 -25.26
CA GLY A 223 -12.96 2.76 -26.08
C GLY A 223 -14.15 3.24 -25.25
N VAL A 224 -14.89 4.23 -25.76
CA VAL A 224 -16.07 4.80 -25.10
C VAL A 224 -17.15 3.74 -24.87
N GLU A 225 -17.25 2.79 -25.79
CA GLU A 225 -18.18 1.67 -25.77
C GLU A 225 -18.00 0.72 -24.57
N PHE A 226 -16.83 0.75 -23.92
CA PHE A 226 -16.54 -0.04 -22.73
C PHE A 226 -16.80 0.72 -21.43
N LEU A 227 -17.12 2.02 -21.50
CA LEU A 227 -17.41 2.81 -20.31
C LEU A 227 -18.82 2.52 -19.81
N ASP A 228 -18.94 2.42 -18.50
CA ASP A 228 -20.20 2.22 -17.79
C ASP A 228 -20.23 3.04 -16.49
N GLU A 229 -21.24 2.81 -15.65
CA GLU A 229 -21.39 3.50 -14.37
C GLU A 229 -20.40 3.08 -13.28
N SER A 230 -19.52 2.10 -13.50
CA SER A 230 -18.43 1.76 -12.58
C SER A 230 -17.16 2.58 -12.86
N HIS A 231 -17.09 3.17 -14.06
CA HIS A 231 -15.96 3.97 -14.50
C HIS A 231 -16.04 5.37 -13.88
N ARG A 232 -14.96 5.79 -13.21
CA ARG A 232 -14.88 7.08 -12.52
C ARG A 232 -13.66 7.85 -13.00
N PHE A 233 -13.81 9.15 -13.20
CA PHE A 233 -12.73 10.03 -13.63
C PHE A 233 -12.58 11.19 -12.64
N TYR A 234 -11.51 11.14 -11.87
CA TYR A 234 -11.19 12.14 -10.85
C TYR A 234 -10.29 13.20 -11.45
N VAL A 235 -10.75 14.44 -11.42
CA VAL A 235 -10.00 15.57 -11.96
C VAL A 235 -9.27 16.24 -10.81
N PHE A 236 -7.97 16.43 -11.00
CA PHE A 236 -7.09 17.09 -10.06
C PHE A 236 -6.49 18.31 -10.72
N THR A 237 -6.60 19.46 -10.06
CA THR A 237 -6.06 20.72 -10.53
C THR A 237 -4.85 21.11 -9.69
N ARG A 238 -3.77 21.48 -10.37
CA ARG A 238 -2.54 21.89 -9.73
C ARG A 238 -2.74 23.19 -8.98
N ASN A 239 -2.32 23.18 -7.72
CA ASN A 239 -2.35 24.33 -6.85
C ASN A 239 -1.17 25.25 -7.15
N ARG A 240 -1.39 26.56 -7.00
CA ARG A 240 -0.35 27.59 -7.10
C ARG A 240 0.35 27.85 -5.76
N ILE A 241 0.05 27.03 -4.75
CA ILE A 241 0.64 27.11 -3.42
C ILE A 241 2.09 26.60 -3.50
N ASN A 242 2.98 27.23 -2.74
CA ASN A 242 4.35 26.75 -2.60
C ASN A 242 4.41 25.62 -1.55
N TYR A 243 4.72 24.40 -2.00
CA TYR A 243 4.79 23.20 -1.17
C TYR A 243 6.17 22.92 -0.56
N SER A 244 7.17 23.77 -0.81
CA SER A 244 8.54 23.57 -0.34
C SER A 244 8.63 23.40 1.18
N LYS A 245 7.89 24.22 1.95
CA LYS A 245 7.85 24.11 3.41
C LYS A 245 7.22 22.78 3.86
N LEU A 246 6.13 22.35 3.21
CA LEU A 246 5.47 21.08 3.52
C LEU A 246 6.43 19.91 3.26
N TRP A 247 7.05 19.87 2.09
CA TRP A 247 8.01 18.82 1.73
C TRP A 247 9.28 18.84 2.59
N LYS A 248 9.78 20.02 2.95
CA LYS A 248 10.89 20.13 3.90
C LYS A 248 10.56 19.43 5.21
N ASN A 249 9.39 19.72 5.79
CA ASN A 249 8.94 19.08 7.02
C ASN A 249 8.77 17.56 6.85
N ILE A 250 8.12 17.11 5.77
CA ILE A 250 7.95 15.68 5.45
C ILE A 250 9.33 14.98 5.44
N LEU A 251 10.30 15.53 4.72
CA LEU A 251 11.63 14.92 4.58
C LEU A 251 12.43 14.95 5.88
N GLU A 252 12.40 16.05 6.63
CA GLU A 252 13.11 16.18 7.92
C GLU A 252 12.57 15.19 8.95
N ILE A 253 11.26 15.12 9.12
CA ILE A 253 10.61 14.22 10.09
C ILE A 253 10.76 12.75 9.67
N SER A 254 10.70 12.46 8.37
CA SER A 254 10.93 11.09 7.85
C SER A 254 12.33 10.59 8.19
N LYS A 255 13.36 11.44 8.14
CA LYS A 255 14.74 11.03 8.49
C LYS A 255 14.86 10.54 9.94
N GLU A 256 14.17 11.19 10.86
CA GLU A 256 14.17 10.79 12.27
C GLU A 256 13.33 9.54 12.49
N THR A 257 12.14 9.50 11.88
CA THR A 257 11.20 8.39 11.99
C THR A 257 11.78 7.09 11.46
N VAL A 258 12.42 7.11 10.29
CA VAL A 258 13.06 5.94 9.68
C VAL A 258 14.20 5.39 10.55
N LYS A 259 14.96 6.25 11.24
CA LYS A 259 16.00 5.76 12.17
C LYS A 259 15.40 4.96 13.32
N ILE A 260 14.24 5.39 13.83
CA ILE A 260 13.52 4.70 14.90
C ILE A 260 12.94 3.39 14.36
N GLU A 261 12.28 3.42 13.20
CA GLU A 261 11.71 2.24 12.52
C GLU A 261 12.79 1.18 12.28
N ARG A 262 13.96 1.59 11.80
CA ARG A 262 15.10 0.69 11.59
C ARG A 262 15.64 0.10 12.90
N LYS A 263 15.82 0.92 13.93
CA LYS A 263 16.31 0.43 15.24
C LYS A 263 15.37 -0.62 15.83
N LEU A 264 14.07 -0.43 15.66
CA LEU A 264 13.07 -1.38 16.14
C LEU A 264 13.08 -2.68 15.33
N GLN A 265 13.31 -2.62 14.01
CA GLN A 265 13.57 -3.83 13.21
C GLN A 265 14.78 -4.61 13.70
N GLU A 266 15.90 -3.91 13.96
CA GLU A 266 17.12 -4.52 14.49
C GLU A 266 16.85 -5.18 15.85
N THR A 267 16.10 -4.52 16.74
CA THR A 267 15.76 -5.06 18.07
C THR A 267 14.87 -6.31 17.98
N HIS A 268 13.80 -6.27 17.18
CA HIS A 268 12.92 -7.43 16.98
C HIS A 268 13.61 -8.60 16.27
N SER A 269 14.56 -8.32 15.37
CA SER A 269 15.37 -9.37 14.73
C SER A 269 16.31 -10.05 15.73
N VAL A 270 16.87 -9.29 16.69
CA VAL A 270 17.68 -9.83 17.79
C VAL A 270 16.83 -10.68 18.72
N ASP A 271 15.63 -10.22 19.09
CA ASP A 271 14.71 -10.99 19.94
C ASP A 271 14.28 -12.31 19.28
N LYS A 272 14.04 -12.31 17.96
CA LYS A 272 13.78 -13.54 17.19
C LYS A 272 14.97 -14.50 17.18
N VAL A 273 16.20 -13.98 17.05
CA VAL A 273 17.42 -14.80 17.12
C VAL A 273 17.64 -15.35 18.53
N LEU A 274 17.36 -14.57 19.57
CA LEU A 274 17.46 -14.99 20.97
C LEU A 274 16.39 -16.03 21.32
N ALA A 275 15.15 -15.85 20.87
CA ALA A 275 14.08 -16.82 21.01
C ALA A 275 14.42 -18.14 20.30
N ALA A 276 14.87 -18.09 19.04
CA ALA A 276 15.30 -19.28 18.29
C ALA A 276 16.50 -19.99 18.93
N ARG A 277 17.44 -19.25 19.52
CA ARG A 277 18.56 -19.82 20.29
C ARG A 277 18.08 -20.46 21.59
N SER A 278 17.11 -19.87 22.28
CA SER A 278 16.53 -20.45 23.50
C SER A 278 15.81 -21.76 23.20
N GLU A 279 15.01 -21.83 22.13
CA GLU A 279 14.33 -23.06 21.69
C GLU A 279 15.32 -24.14 21.25
N LYS A 280 16.39 -23.76 20.54
CA LYS A 280 17.46 -24.69 20.17
C LYS A 280 18.18 -25.24 21.39
N ASN A 281 18.54 -24.39 22.34
CA ASN A 281 19.17 -24.82 23.60
C ASN A 281 18.24 -25.70 24.45
N SER A 282 16.93 -25.44 24.45
CA SER A 282 15.94 -26.29 25.11
C SER A 282 15.79 -27.66 24.44
N LYS A 283 15.83 -27.72 23.10
CA LYS A 283 15.81 -29.00 22.35
C LYS A 283 17.10 -29.80 22.53
N ASP A 284 18.25 -29.13 22.49
CA ASP A 284 19.56 -29.76 22.71
C ASP A 284 19.71 -30.28 24.16
N ALA A 285 19.11 -29.59 25.14
CA ALA A 285 19.02 -30.04 26.53
C ALA A 285 18.06 -31.24 26.71
N LEU A 286 16.95 -31.28 25.97
CA LEU A 286 16.03 -32.43 25.96
C LEU A 286 16.68 -33.68 25.33
N PHE A 287 17.43 -33.50 24.23
CA PHE A 287 18.17 -34.58 23.58
C PHE A 287 19.31 -35.14 24.43
N SER A 288 19.98 -34.31 25.24
CA SER A 288 21.02 -34.78 26.15
C SER A 288 20.46 -35.56 27.35
N ILE A 289 19.28 -35.19 27.84
CA ILE A 289 18.54 -35.94 28.88
C ILE A 289 18.08 -37.30 28.34
N LEU A 290 17.47 -37.33 27.14
CA LEU A 290 17.02 -38.57 26.51
C LEU A 290 18.17 -39.55 26.23
N ASN A 291 19.34 -39.05 25.81
CA ASN A 291 20.52 -39.88 25.58
C ASN A 291 21.18 -40.38 26.89
N GLN A 292 21.01 -39.67 28.02
CA GLN A 292 21.45 -40.13 29.34
C GLN A 292 20.52 -41.19 29.95
N GLU A 293 19.23 -41.18 29.61
CA GLU A 293 18.29 -42.22 30.04
C GLU A 293 18.44 -43.51 29.22
N SER A 294 18.67 -43.42 27.90
CA SER A 294 18.92 -44.59 27.06
C SER A 294 20.25 -45.31 27.38
N SER A 295 21.25 -44.60 27.90
CA SER A 295 22.53 -45.19 28.34
C SER A 295 22.48 -45.76 29.77
N LYS A 296 21.44 -45.46 30.56
CA LYS A 296 21.17 -46.12 31.85
C LYS A 296 20.39 -47.42 31.70
N ASN A 297 19.57 -47.56 30.66
CA ASN A 297 18.77 -48.77 30.42
C ASN A 297 19.52 -49.90 29.68
N GLN A 298 20.74 -49.68 29.18
CA GLN A 298 21.54 -50.74 28.54
C GLN A 298 22.32 -51.64 29.52
N ASN A 299 22.16 -51.46 30.83
CA ASN A 299 22.82 -52.30 31.86
C ASN A 299 21.84 -53.22 32.61
N HIS A 300 20.62 -53.44 32.11
CA HIS A 300 19.62 -54.22 32.85
C HIS A 300 18.64 -55.02 31.95
N GLU A 301 19.14 -55.72 30.95
CA GLU A 301 18.39 -56.79 30.27
C GLU A 301 19.30 -58.01 30.05
N ASP A 302 19.62 -58.69 31.15
CA ASP A 302 19.84 -60.14 31.19
C ASP A 302 18.80 -60.68 32.19
N ASP A 303 18.24 -61.85 31.87
CA ASP A 303 17.08 -62.52 32.48
C ASP A 303 15.73 -61.96 32.04
N TRP A 304 15.04 -62.67 31.13
CA TRP A 304 13.83 -63.45 31.42
C TRP A 304 13.46 -64.25 30.15
N ASP A 305 13.96 -65.49 30.08
CA ASP A 305 13.40 -66.54 29.24
C ASP A 305 11.97 -66.85 29.73
N VAL A 306 10.97 -66.63 28.88
CA VAL A 306 9.66 -67.29 29.01
C VAL A 306 9.19 -67.69 27.61
N GLU A 307 9.30 -68.99 27.33
CA GLU A 307 8.60 -69.64 26.23
C GLU A 307 7.09 -69.50 26.44
N ILE A 308 6.39 -68.93 25.46
CA ILE A 308 4.92 -68.96 25.40
C ILE A 308 4.54 -69.76 24.15
N ASP A 309 4.14 -71.01 24.40
CA ASP A 309 3.45 -71.87 23.43
C ASP A 309 2.04 -71.33 23.17
N PHE A 310 1.71 -71.10 21.90
CA PHE A 310 0.35 -70.82 21.44
C PHE A 310 -0.19 -72.02 20.66
N GLU A 311 -0.98 -72.86 21.34
CA GLU A 311 -1.87 -73.81 20.67
C GLU A 311 -3.10 -73.05 20.13
N PHE A 312 -3.28 -73.09 18.81
CA PHE A 312 -4.51 -72.67 18.14
C PHE A 312 -5.43 -73.88 18.03
N GLU A 313 -6.55 -73.89 18.76
CA GLU A 313 -7.70 -74.74 18.44
C GLU A 313 -8.72 -73.93 17.63
N ASP A 314 -8.92 -74.37 16.38
CA ASP A 314 -9.98 -73.92 15.48
C ASP A 314 -11.36 -74.34 16.00
N LYS A 315 -12.29 -73.37 16.12
CA LYS A 315 -13.71 -73.52 15.73
C LYS A 315 -14.48 -72.21 15.68
#